data_AF-A0A6G9W5W5-F1
#
_entry.id   AF-A0A6G9W5W5-F1
#
_cell.length_a   1.000
_cell.length_b   1.000
_cell.length_c   1.000
_cell.angle_alpha   90.00
_cell.angle_beta   90.00
_cell.angle_gamma   90.00
#
_symmetry.space_group_name_H-M   'P 1'
#
loop_
_entity.id
_entity.type
_entity.pdbx_description
1 polymer ?
#
loop_
_entity_poly.entity_id
_entity_poly.type
_entity_poly.pdbx_seq_one_letter_code
_entity_poly.pdbx_strand_id
1 'polypeptide(L)'
;MRDIDLAQYDLIVRMNNGLDTAISSLGQNPLRCDLLFHSLTDEARPVTPSKLAAAGVRWLVHRTPTKAAFLDTLIAFRRFCPEVAVKHIPSQVYENLRKTLDASPTTGLVCCRFFLQAPVEKVAIVGFSFFTTHYLRGYDDTVDSDAAAVERIAARQHHKPNREAAMMHQLVEQARQHDVSVVLGRSVQQAMKDCIRHVD
;
A
#
# COMPACT_ATOMS: atom_id res chain seq x y z
N MET A 1 -13.92 -1.36 20.70
CA MET A 1 -13.37 -2.00 19.49
C MET A 1 -11.89 -1.66 19.39
N ARG A 2 -11.03 -2.68 19.28
CA ARG A 2 -9.61 -2.63 19.66
C ARG A 2 -8.74 -1.90 18.63
N ASP A 3 -7.83 -1.08 19.12
CA ASP A 3 -6.66 -0.66 18.34
C ASP A 3 -5.85 -1.90 17.94
N ILE A 4 -5.34 -1.92 16.70
CA ILE A 4 -4.54 -3.04 16.23
C ILE A 4 -3.17 -2.94 16.89
N ASP A 5 -2.87 -3.92 17.74
CA ASP A 5 -1.54 -4.08 18.32
C ASP A 5 -0.59 -4.61 17.24
N LEU A 6 0.21 -3.70 16.67
CA LEU A 6 1.14 -4.02 15.58
C LEU A 6 2.31 -4.89 16.05
N ALA A 7 2.56 -5.02 17.36
CA ALA A 7 3.62 -5.87 17.89
C ALA A 7 3.34 -7.37 17.68
N GLN A 8 2.09 -7.74 17.41
CA GLN A 8 1.67 -9.14 17.21
C GLN A 8 1.92 -9.66 15.79
N TYR A 9 2.48 -8.84 14.89
CA TYR A 9 2.69 -9.19 13.49
C TYR A 9 4.16 -9.45 13.19
N ASP A 10 4.43 -10.54 12.49
CA ASP A 10 5.78 -10.94 12.09
C ASP A 10 6.39 -9.97 11.07
N LEU A 11 5.54 -9.38 10.23
CA LEU A 11 5.94 -8.49 9.14
C LEU A 11 5.18 -7.17 9.21
N ILE A 12 5.91 -6.07 9.18
CA ILE A 12 5.36 -4.73 8.93
C ILE A 12 5.60 -4.35 7.48
N VAL A 13 4.51 -4.23 6.73
CA VAL A 13 4.54 -3.85 5.32
C VAL A 13 4.17 -2.38 5.18
N ARG A 14 4.92 -1.64 4.38
CA ARG A 14 4.63 -0.23 4.07
C ARG A 14 4.63 0.03 2.57
N MET A 15 4.09 1.19 2.19
CA MET A 15 4.01 1.61 0.79
C MET A 15 4.61 3.00 0.60
N ASN A 16 5.40 3.18 -0.47
CA ASN A 16 5.92 4.49 -0.90
C ASN A 16 6.50 5.32 0.26
N ASN A 17 5.95 6.51 0.49
CA ASN A 17 6.38 7.46 1.53
C ASN A 17 6.17 6.95 2.96
N GLY A 18 5.44 5.84 3.14
CA GLY A 18 5.30 5.16 4.42
C GLY A 18 6.64 4.75 5.01
N LEU A 19 7.69 4.59 4.20
CA LEU A 19 9.06 4.39 4.68
C LEU A 19 9.55 5.52 5.61
N ASP A 20 9.12 6.76 5.34
CA ASP A 20 9.55 7.96 6.05
C ASP A 20 8.54 8.41 7.13
N THR A 21 7.39 7.73 7.26
CA THR A 21 6.30 8.15 8.16
C THR A 21 6.35 7.39 9.48
N ALA A 22 6.60 8.08 10.60
CA ALA A 22 6.57 7.44 11.92
C ALA A 22 5.16 6.91 12.27
N ILE A 23 5.08 5.67 12.75
CA ILE A 23 3.86 5.06 13.30
C ILE A 23 4.09 4.82 14.79
N SER A 24 3.52 5.68 15.63
CA SER A 24 3.79 5.67 17.08
C SER A 24 3.41 4.36 17.76
N SER A 25 2.42 3.62 17.25
CA SER A 25 2.00 2.33 17.80
C SER A 25 3.02 1.20 17.60
N LEU A 26 4.11 1.42 16.83
CA LEU A 26 5.24 0.49 16.76
C LEU A 26 6.26 0.68 17.90
N GLY A 27 6.00 1.59 18.84
CA GLY A 27 6.81 1.78 20.03
C GLY A 27 8.23 2.22 19.70
N GLN A 28 9.21 1.41 20.11
CA GLN A 28 10.65 1.76 20.05
C GLN A 28 11.20 1.90 18.63
N ASN A 29 10.55 1.31 17.62
CA ASN A 29 10.93 1.48 16.22
C ASN A 29 9.74 2.01 15.39
N PRO A 30 9.44 3.32 15.45
CA PRO A 30 8.30 3.91 14.76
C PRO A 30 8.42 3.86 13.24
N LEU A 31 9.61 3.59 12.71
CA LEU A 31 9.89 3.46 11.27
C LEU A 31 10.00 2.00 10.82
N ARG A 32 9.80 1.01 11.71
CA ARG A 32 9.92 -0.41 11.35
C ARG A 32 9.14 -0.72 10.08
N CYS A 33 9.84 -1.29 9.11
CA CYS A 33 9.33 -1.73 7.82
C CYS A 33 10.14 -2.96 7.41
N ASP A 34 9.52 -4.13 7.42
CA ASP A 34 10.16 -5.39 6.98
C ASP A 34 10.16 -5.50 5.45
N LEU A 35 9.08 -5.04 4.82
CA LEU A 35 8.85 -5.11 3.38
C LEU A 35 8.24 -3.80 2.88
N LEU A 36 8.87 -3.20 1.87
CA LEU A 36 8.42 -1.97 1.23
C LEU A 36 7.85 -2.26 -0.16
N PHE A 37 6.56 -2.02 -0.36
CA PHE A 37 5.99 -1.88 -1.70
C PHE A 37 6.27 -0.46 -2.22
N HIS A 38 6.86 -0.32 -3.41
CA HIS A 38 7.24 0.99 -3.95
C HIS A 38 6.86 1.13 -5.42
N SER A 39 6.51 2.34 -5.86
CA SER A 39 6.25 2.66 -7.28
C SER A 39 7.53 2.81 -8.09
N LEU A 40 8.65 3.14 -7.44
CA LEU A 40 9.93 3.53 -8.04
C LEU A 40 9.84 4.73 -9.00
N THR A 41 8.80 5.55 -8.85
CA THR A 41 8.59 6.79 -9.60
C THR A 41 8.93 8.01 -8.74
N ASP A 42 9.16 9.15 -9.39
CA ASP A 42 9.40 10.45 -8.72
C ASP A 42 8.16 11.01 -7.99
N GLU A 43 7.01 10.34 -8.10
CA GLU A 43 5.82 10.67 -7.32
C GLU A 43 5.95 10.27 -5.84
N ALA A 44 6.88 9.35 -5.54
CA ALA A 44 7.21 8.94 -4.19
C ALA A 44 8.58 9.50 -3.79
N ARG A 45 8.78 9.72 -2.49
CA ARG A 45 10.06 10.18 -1.95
C ARG A 45 11.15 9.18 -2.32
N PRO A 46 12.38 9.65 -2.64
CA PRO A 46 13.48 8.76 -2.98
C PRO A 46 13.79 7.77 -1.87
N VAL A 47 13.93 6.51 -2.27
CA VAL A 47 14.44 5.42 -1.43
C VAL A 47 15.97 5.42 -1.49
N THR A 48 16.61 5.35 -0.33
CA THR A 48 18.08 5.28 -0.19
C THR A 48 18.48 4.04 0.62
N PRO A 49 19.70 3.51 0.45
CA PRO A 49 20.18 2.41 1.28
C PRO A 49 20.11 2.73 2.79
N SER A 50 20.42 3.97 3.18
CA SER A 50 20.36 4.41 4.58
C SER A 50 18.94 4.37 5.15
N LYS A 51 17.92 4.79 4.38
CA LYS A 51 16.52 4.73 4.81
C LYS A 51 16.03 3.29 4.94
N LEU A 52 16.39 2.43 3.98
CA LEU A 52 16.03 1.01 4.01
C LEU A 52 16.66 0.32 5.24
N ALA A 53 17.95 0.57 5.50
CA ALA A 53 18.65 0.02 6.64
C ALA A 53 18.07 0.52 7.98
N ALA A 54 17.83 1.83 8.11
CA ALA A 54 17.27 2.42 9.33
C ALA A 54 15.87 1.88 9.68
N ALA A 55 15.04 1.61 8.66
CA ALA A 55 13.71 1.04 8.83
C ALA A 55 13.70 -0.50 9.00
N GLY A 56 14.82 -1.17 8.71
CA GLY A 56 14.93 -2.63 8.76
C GLY A 56 14.35 -3.37 7.55
N VAL A 57 14.30 -2.71 6.39
CA VAL A 57 13.70 -3.29 5.17
C VAL A 57 14.56 -4.43 4.65
N ARG A 58 13.98 -5.62 4.58
CA ARG A 58 14.60 -6.82 3.99
C ARG A 58 14.19 -7.04 2.54
N TRP A 59 12.98 -6.60 2.18
CA TRP A 59 12.42 -6.75 0.84
C TRP A 59 11.90 -5.43 0.28
N LEU A 60 12.33 -5.10 -0.94
CA LEU A 60 11.77 -4.02 -1.74
C LEU A 60 10.97 -4.63 -2.89
N VAL A 61 9.66 -4.41 -2.92
CA VAL A 61 8.75 -4.96 -3.93
C VAL A 61 8.29 -3.86 -4.88
N HIS A 62 8.67 -3.96 -6.15
CA HIS A 62 8.18 -3.05 -7.19
C HIS A 62 6.85 -3.55 -7.78
N ARG A 63 5.80 -2.70 -7.77
CA ARG A 63 4.47 -3.04 -8.34
C ARG A 63 4.43 -3.24 -9.86
N THR A 64 5.47 -2.83 -10.59
CA THR A 64 5.72 -3.02 -12.03
C THR A 64 4.48 -2.86 -12.93
N PRO A 65 4.07 -1.62 -13.26
CA PRO A 65 2.85 -1.36 -14.04
C PRO A 65 2.87 -1.93 -15.46
N THR A 66 4.04 -1.95 -16.11
CA THR A 66 4.22 -2.39 -17.49
C THR A 66 5.45 -3.28 -17.61
N LYS A 67 5.60 -3.99 -18.74
CA LYS A 67 6.84 -4.73 -19.03
C LYS A 67 8.07 -3.80 -19.10
N ALA A 68 7.91 -2.59 -19.61
CA ALA A 68 9.00 -1.61 -19.69
C ALA A 68 9.41 -1.10 -18.30
N ALA A 69 8.47 -0.93 -17.38
CA ALA A 69 8.74 -0.55 -15.99
C ALA A 69 9.58 -1.60 -15.23
N PHE A 70 9.75 -2.81 -15.77
CA PHE A 70 10.69 -3.78 -15.19
C PHE A 70 12.14 -3.29 -15.23
N LEU A 71 12.49 -2.36 -16.12
CA LEU A 71 13.80 -1.72 -16.13
C LEU A 71 14.09 -0.99 -14.80
N ASP A 72 13.07 -0.34 -14.21
CA ASP A 72 13.21 0.32 -12.90
C ASP A 72 13.48 -0.70 -11.80
N THR A 73 12.90 -1.91 -11.89
CA THR A 73 13.23 -3.03 -11.01
C THR A 73 14.69 -3.44 -11.13
N LEU A 74 15.24 -3.50 -12.34
CA LEU A 74 16.64 -3.86 -12.56
C LEU A 74 17.60 -2.78 -12.05
N ILE A 75 17.25 -1.51 -12.23
CA ILE A 75 18.00 -0.38 -11.68
C ILE A 75 17.99 -0.44 -10.14
N ALA A 76 16.83 -0.67 -9.53
CA ALA A 76 16.71 -0.85 -8.09
C ALA A 76 17.50 -2.08 -7.60
N PHE A 77 17.43 -3.20 -8.32
CA PHE A 77 18.19 -4.41 -8.00
C PHE A 77 19.70 -4.11 -7.95
N ARG A 78 20.25 -3.46 -8.98
CA ARG A 78 21.67 -3.09 -9.03
C ARG A 78 22.07 -2.14 -7.89
N ARG A 79 21.13 -1.31 -7.41
CA ARG A 79 21.38 -0.30 -6.39
C ARG A 79 21.32 -0.84 -4.96
N PHE A 80 20.45 -1.80 -4.69
CA PHE A 80 20.10 -2.21 -3.32
C PHE A 80 20.47 -3.66 -2.97
N CYS A 81 20.80 -4.51 -3.95
CA CYS A 81 21.35 -5.82 -3.66
C CYS A 81 22.87 -5.74 -3.42
N PRO A 82 23.42 -6.58 -2.52
CA PRO A 82 22.75 -7.71 -1.85
C PRO A 82 22.01 -7.38 -0.55
N GLU A 83 22.11 -6.14 -0.04
CA GLU A 83 21.62 -5.77 1.30
C GLU A 83 20.11 -5.89 1.44
N VAL A 84 19.36 -5.56 0.38
CA VAL A 84 17.90 -5.66 0.32
C VAL A 84 17.51 -6.51 -0.88
N ALA A 85 16.68 -7.53 -0.64
CA ALA A 85 16.15 -8.37 -1.71
C ALA A 85 15.12 -7.58 -2.53
N VAL A 86 15.47 -7.26 -3.78
CA VAL A 86 14.55 -6.60 -4.71
C VAL A 86 13.69 -7.65 -5.41
N LYS A 87 12.38 -7.49 -5.31
CA LYS A 87 11.35 -8.35 -5.93
C LYS A 87 10.40 -7.47 -6.73
N HIS A 88 9.54 -8.11 -7.52
CA HIS A 88 8.50 -7.40 -8.25
C HIS A 88 7.21 -8.19 -8.29
N ILE A 89 6.11 -7.46 -8.44
CA ILE A 89 4.83 -8.03 -8.88
C ILE A 89 4.89 -8.15 -10.40
N PRO A 90 4.52 -9.30 -11.01
CA PRO A 90 4.46 -9.40 -12.46
C PRO A 90 3.49 -8.38 -13.06
N SER A 91 3.87 -7.72 -14.16
CA SER A 91 3.05 -6.68 -14.79
C SER A 91 1.67 -7.17 -15.24
N GLN A 92 1.53 -8.48 -15.50
CA GLN A 92 0.23 -9.09 -15.78
C GLN A 92 -0.77 -8.93 -14.62
N VAL A 93 -0.30 -8.99 -13.37
CA VAL A 93 -1.17 -8.79 -12.19
C VAL A 93 -1.69 -7.35 -12.16
N TYR A 94 -0.81 -6.39 -12.43
CA TYR A 94 -1.19 -4.98 -12.53
C TYR A 94 -2.19 -4.74 -13.66
N GLU A 95 -1.92 -5.28 -14.85
CA GLU A 95 -2.79 -5.11 -16.01
C GLU A 95 -4.17 -5.75 -15.79
N ASN A 96 -4.24 -6.91 -15.14
CA ASN A 96 -5.51 -7.55 -14.81
C ASN A 96 -6.32 -6.67 -13.85
N LEU A 97 -5.69 -6.13 -12.80
CA LEU A 97 -6.35 -5.19 -11.90
C LEU A 97 -6.81 -3.93 -12.63
N ARG A 98 -5.96 -3.38 -13.51
CA ARG A 98 -6.25 -2.20 -14.30
C ARG A 98 -7.51 -2.39 -15.15
N LYS A 99 -7.63 -3.53 -15.82
CA LYS A 99 -8.81 -3.87 -16.64
C LYS A 99 -10.08 -4.01 -15.79
N THR A 100 -10.00 -4.68 -14.64
CA THR A 100 -11.17 -4.86 -13.77
C THR A 100 -11.63 -3.54 -13.15
N LEU A 101 -10.70 -2.67 -12.75
CA LEU A 101 -11.02 -1.35 -12.22
C LEU A 101 -11.43 -0.38 -13.32
N ASP A 102 -10.94 -0.59 -14.55
CA ASP A 102 -10.93 0.38 -15.63
C ASP A 102 -10.34 1.72 -15.11
N ALA A 103 -9.21 1.59 -14.43
CA ALA A 103 -8.38 2.63 -13.82
C ALA A 103 -7.03 2.03 -13.40
N SER A 104 -6.00 2.85 -13.20
CA SER A 104 -4.71 2.39 -12.68
C SER A 104 -4.86 1.97 -11.21
N PRO A 105 -4.49 0.74 -10.80
CA PRO A 105 -4.54 0.34 -9.39
C PRO A 105 -3.46 1.06 -8.58
N THR A 106 -3.80 1.38 -7.35
CA THR A 106 -2.87 2.02 -6.40
C THR A 106 -1.86 1.02 -5.85
N THR A 107 -0.69 1.51 -5.38
CA THR A 107 0.28 0.64 -4.69
C THR A 107 -0.36 -0.07 -3.50
N GLY A 108 -1.26 0.61 -2.78
CA GLY A 108 -2.02 0.05 -1.66
C GLY A 108 -2.89 -1.13 -2.09
N LEU A 109 -3.68 -0.99 -3.16
CA LEU A 109 -4.52 -2.08 -3.65
C LEU A 109 -3.71 -3.27 -4.17
N VAL A 110 -2.63 -3.03 -4.92
CA VAL A 110 -1.73 -4.11 -5.38
C VAL A 110 -1.14 -4.88 -4.19
N CYS A 111 -0.70 -4.16 -3.15
CA CYS A 111 -0.18 -4.75 -1.92
C CYS A 111 -1.26 -5.55 -1.17
N CYS A 112 -2.45 -4.98 -0.98
CA CYS A 112 -3.57 -5.66 -0.31
C CYS A 112 -3.94 -6.95 -1.03
N ARG A 113 -4.09 -6.91 -2.36
CA ARG A 113 -4.38 -8.10 -3.16
C ARG A 113 -3.33 -9.19 -2.97
N PHE A 114 -2.05 -8.83 -2.94
CA PHE A 114 -0.97 -9.79 -2.74
C PHE A 114 -1.10 -10.53 -1.39
N PHE A 115 -1.23 -9.79 -0.28
CA PHE A 115 -1.30 -10.40 1.05
C PHE A 115 -2.63 -11.07 1.37
N LEU A 116 -3.75 -10.58 0.85
CA LEU A 116 -5.05 -11.23 1.00
C LEU A 116 -5.16 -12.56 0.23
N GLN A 117 -4.24 -12.82 -0.71
CA GLN A 117 -4.13 -14.09 -1.45
C GLN A 117 -2.92 -14.92 -1.04
N ALA A 118 -2.13 -14.44 -0.08
CA ALA A 118 -0.96 -15.16 0.42
C ALA A 118 -1.38 -16.20 1.47
N PRO A 119 -0.62 -17.29 1.64
CA PRO A 119 -0.86 -18.29 2.67
C PRO A 119 -0.39 -17.77 4.04
N VAL A 120 -1.12 -16.80 4.59
CA VAL A 120 -0.83 -16.17 5.89
C VAL A 120 -2.00 -16.41 6.85
N GLU A 121 -1.70 -16.55 8.15
CA GLU A 121 -2.74 -16.74 9.17
C GLU A 121 -3.59 -15.47 9.36
N LYS A 122 -2.95 -14.30 9.32
CA LYS A 122 -3.57 -13.03 9.68
C LYS A 122 -3.05 -11.87 8.85
N VAL A 123 -3.96 -11.00 8.43
CA VAL A 123 -3.66 -9.74 7.75
C VAL A 123 -4.34 -8.59 8.47
N ALA A 124 -3.57 -7.61 8.92
CA ALA A 124 -4.09 -6.31 9.35
C ALA A 124 -3.85 -5.24 8.28
N ILE A 125 -4.87 -4.42 8.03
CA ILE A 125 -4.77 -3.31 7.09
C ILE A 125 -5.09 -2.01 7.83
N VAL A 126 -4.13 -1.08 7.82
CA VAL A 126 -4.20 0.23 8.48
C VAL A 126 -3.75 1.33 7.53
N GLY A 127 -4.22 2.56 7.74
CA GLY A 127 -3.75 3.73 7.00
C GLY A 127 -4.09 3.76 5.50
N PHE A 128 -5.10 3.00 5.07
CA PHE A 128 -5.57 3.00 3.68
C PHE A 128 -6.97 3.59 3.58
N SER A 129 -7.08 4.76 2.96
CA SER A 129 -8.32 5.53 2.85
C SER A 129 -8.77 5.76 1.42
N PHE A 130 -8.23 5.02 0.43
CA PHE A 130 -8.58 5.22 -0.99
C PHE A 130 -8.49 6.69 -1.43
N PHE A 131 -7.60 7.46 -0.78
CA PHE A 131 -7.41 8.89 -0.99
C PHE A 131 -8.64 9.78 -0.71
N THR A 132 -9.57 9.29 0.10
CA THR A 132 -10.72 10.08 0.53
C THR A 132 -10.45 10.89 1.79
N THR A 133 -9.23 10.81 2.34
CA THR A 133 -8.79 11.58 3.50
C THR A 133 -7.40 12.16 3.24
N HIS A 134 -7.09 13.27 3.90
CA HIS A 134 -5.73 13.78 4.03
C HIS A 134 -4.82 12.72 4.63
N TYR A 135 -3.53 12.85 4.32
CA TYR A 135 -2.53 11.92 4.82
C TYR A 135 -2.09 12.28 6.24
N LEU A 136 -1.54 11.29 6.94
CA LEU A 136 -0.82 11.56 8.18
C LEU A 136 0.29 12.56 7.92
N ARG A 137 0.48 13.50 8.87
CA ARG A 137 1.58 14.47 8.81
C ARG A 137 2.91 13.75 8.56
N GLY A 138 3.68 14.26 7.61
CA GLY A 138 4.95 13.69 7.21
C GLY A 138 4.86 12.59 6.14
N TYR A 139 3.68 12.18 5.68
CA TYR A 139 3.52 11.25 4.54
C TYR A 139 3.52 11.99 3.19
N ASP A 140 2.67 13.02 3.05
CA ASP A 140 2.68 13.99 1.95
C ASP A 140 2.15 15.32 2.48
N ASP A 141 3.05 16.22 2.87
CA ASP A 141 2.70 17.51 3.47
C ASP A 141 2.12 18.51 2.44
N THR A 142 2.04 18.11 1.16
CA THR A 142 1.38 18.92 0.11
C THR A 142 -0.14 18.71 0.06
N VAL A 143 -0.68 17.77 0.84
CA VAL A 143 -2.12 17.48 0.94
C VAL A 143 -2.54 17.61 2.40
N ASP A 144 -3.02 18.80 2.78
CA ASP A 144 -3.36 19.18 4.15
C ASP A 144 -4.85 19.09 4.49
N SER A 145 -5.70 18.75 3.51
CA SER A 145 -7.15 18.61 3.68
C SER A 145 -7.74 17.46 2.87
N ASP A 146 -8.86 16.92 3.34
CA ASP A 146 -9.62 15.87 2.65
C ASP A 146 -10.09 16.36 1.26
N ALA A 147 -10.51 17.62 1.16
CA ALA A 147 -10.90 18.25 -0.10
C ALA A 147 -9.74 18.29 -1.10
N ALA A 148 -8.53 18.66 -0.66
CA ALA A 148 -7.35 18.66 -1.51
C ALA A 148 -6.95 17.24 -1.96
N ALA A 149 -7.14 16.23 -1.11
CA ALA A 149 -6.89 14.82 -1.48
C ALA A 149 -7.83 14.35 -2.60
N VAL A 150 -9.12 14.66 -2.47
CA VAL A 150 -10.15 14.33 -3.47
C VAL A 150 -9.92 15.10 -4.77
N GLU A 151 -9.66 16.41 -4.70
CA GLU A 151 -9.43 17.26 -5.87
C GLU A 151 -8.18 16.84 -6.65
N ARG A 152 -7.09 16.49 -5.95
CA ARG A 152 -5.86 15.99 -6.57
C ARG A 152 -6.09 14.70 -7.37
N ILE A 153 -7.04 13.86 -6.96
CA ILE A 153 -7.39 12.64 -7.69
C ILE A 153 -8.37 12.88 -8.82
N ALA A 154 -9.37 13.73 -8.59
CA ALA A 154 -10.28 14.17 -9.63
C ALA A 154 -9.49 14.80 -10.80
N ALA A 155 -8.47 15.62 -10.49
CA ALA A 155 -7.59 16.24 -11.46
C ALA A 155 -6.69 15.25 -12.22
N ARG A 156 -6.32 14.13 -11.58
CA ARG A 156 -5.46 13.11 -12.20
C ARG A 156 -6.21 12.05 -13.00
N GLN A 157 -7.52 11.86 -12.80
CA GLN A 157 -8.40 10.87 -13.47
C GLN A 157 -7.88 9.42 -13.56
N HIS A 158 -6.76 9.09 -12.92
CA HIS A 158 -6.08 7.80 -13.09
C HIS A 158 -6.55 6.72 -12.12
N HIS A 159 -7.25 7.10 -11.04
CA HIS A 159 -7.72 6.20 -9.99
C HIS A 159 -9.24 6.28 -9.83
N LYS A 160 -9.87 5.16 -9.45
CA LYS A 160 -11.30 5.08 -9.14
C LYS A 160 -11.51 4.59 -7.70
N PRO A 161 -11.46 5.48 -6.68
CA PRO A 161 -11.54 5.11 -5.27
C PRO A 161 -12.69 4.15 -4.93
N ASN A 162 -13.90 4.43 -5.43
CA ASN A 162 -15.07 3.59 -5.17
C ASN A 162 -14.90 2.16 -5.71
N ARG A 163 -14.30 2.01 -6.89
CA ARG A 163 -14.02 0.68 -7.48
C ARG A 163 -12.89 -0.03 -6.74
N GLU A 164 -11.87 0.69 -6.29
CA GLU A 164 -10.81 0.12 -5.45
C GLU A 164 -11.36 -0.35 -4.09
N ALA A 165 -12.26 0.42 -3.47
CA ALA A 165 -12.92 0.05 -2.22
C ALA A 165 -13.81 -1.19 -2.38
N ALA A 166 -14.63 -1.24 -3.44
CA ALA A 166 -15.45 -2.40 -3.74
C ALA A 166 -14.60 -3.67 -4.00
N MET A 167 -13.52 -3.53 -4.76
CA MET A 167 -12.59 -4.64 -5.01
C MET A 167 -11.87 -5.08 -3.73
N MET A 168 -11.40 -4.15 -2.91
CA MET A 168 -10.76 -4.48 -1.63
C MET A 168 -11.74 -5.21 -0.71
N HIS A 169 -13.00 -4.78 -0.65
CA HIS A 169 -14.03 -5.47 0.11
C HIS A 169 -14.19 -6.92 -0.37
N GLN A 170 -14.30 -7.15 -1.67
CA GLN A 170 -14.37 -8.50 -2.24
C GLN A 170 -13.15 -9.37 -1.88
N LEU A 171 -11.94 -8.80 -1.96
CA LEU A 171 -10.70 -9.50 -1.60
C LEU A 171 -10.66 -9.87 -0.10
N VAL A 172 -11.16 -8.99 0.77
CA VAL A 172 -11.26 -9.26 2.21
C VAL A 172 -12.22 -10.40 2.50
N GLU A 173 -13.40 -10.40 1.88
CA GLU A 173 -14.38 -11.47 2.05
C GLU A 173 -13.87 -12.81 1.51
N GLN A 174 -13.19 -12.80 0.36
CA GLN A 174 -12.54 -14.00 -0.18
C GLN A 174 -11.45 -14.52 0.74
N ALA A 175 -10.60 -13.66 1.31
CA ALA A 175 -9.55 -14.07 2.23
C ALA A 175 -10.14 -14.74 3.49
N ARG A 176 -11.22 -14.16 4.05
CA ARG A 176 -11.96 -14.74 5.18
C ARG A 176 -12.57 -16.10 4.88
N GLN A 177 -13.06 -16.31 3.66
CA GLN A 177 -13.57 -17.60 3.20
C GLN A 177 -12.47 -18.67 3.06
N HIS A 178 -11.22 -18.27 2.95
CA HIS A 178 -10.05 -19.15 2.91
C HIS A 178 -9.31 -19.17 4.26
N ASP A 179 -10.03 -18.96 5.37
CA ASP A 179 -9.53 -19.02 6.75
C ASP A 179 -8.42 -18.02 7.11
N VAL A 180 -8.24 -16.95 6.32
CA VAL A 180 -7.35 -15.84 6.69
C VAL A 180 -8.05 -14.91 7.66
N SER A 181 -7.45 -14.67 8.82
CA SER A 181 -7.95 -13.69 9.79
C SER A 181 -7.68 -12.27 9.30
N VAL A 182 -8.70 -11.60 8.75
CA VAL A 182 -8.55 -10.22 8.23
C VAL A 182 -9.09 -9.17 9.19
N VAL A 183 -8.20 -8.31 9.69
CA VAL A 183 -8.49 -7.19 10.58
C VAL A 183 -8.32 -5.87 9.83
N LEU A 184 -9.38 -5.06 9.78
CA LEU A 184 -9.33 -3.74 9.17
C LEU A 184 -9.31 -2.67 10.27
N GLY A 185 -8.37 -1.74 10.20
CA GLY A 185 -8.33 -0.57 11.08
C GLY A 185 -9.59 0.27 10.95
N ARG A 186 -9.98 0.98 12.01
CA ARG A 186 -11.23 1.76 12.06
C ARG A 186 -11.38 2.71 10.86
N SER A 187 -10.33 3.48 10.55
CA SER A 187 -10.34 4.41 9.43
C SER A 187 -10.44 3.72 8.07
N VAL A 188 -9.85 2.52 7.92
CA VAL A 188 -9.94 1.72 6.69
C VAL A 188 -11.37 1.22 6.50
N GLN A 189 -11.99 0.69 7.55
CA GLN A 189 -13.39 0.26 7.51
C GLN A 189 -14.33 1.40 7.15
N GLN A 190 -14.11 2.57 7.74
CA GLN A 190 -14.92 3.76 7.48
C GLN A 190 -14.76 4.23 6.03
N ALA A 191 -13.52 4.45 5.58
CA ALA A 191 -13.24 4.87 4.21
C ALA A 191 -13.80 3.89 3.16
N MET A 192 -13.68 2.59 3.40
CA MET A 192 -14.23 1.56 2.52
C MET A 192 -15.77 1.63 2.45
N LYS A 193 -16.45 1.83 3.59
CA LYS A 193 -17.92 1.99 3.63
C LYS A 193 -18.38 3.24 2.90
N ASP A 194 -17.69 4.36 3.11
CA ASP A 194 -18.07 5.65 2.51
C ASP A 194 -17.89 5.62 0.98
N CYS A 195 -16.79 5.05 0.50
CA CYS A 195 -16.54 4.86 -0.93
C CYS A 195 -17.60 3.97 -1.60
N ILE A 196 -18.03 2.89 -0.94
CA ILE A 196 -19.01 1.96 -1.51
C ILE A 196 -20.42 2.59 -1.53
N ARG A 197 -20.79 3.35 -0.50
CA ARG A 197 -22.11 4.01 -0.41
C ARG A 197 -22.34 5.10 -1.45
N HIS A 198 -21.27 5.69 -2.00
CA HIS A 198 -21.36 6.71 -3.04
C HIS A 198 -21.41 6.14 -4.47
N VAL A 199 -21.79 4.86 -4.61
CA VAL A 199 -22.01 4.18 -5.90
C VAL A 199 -23.51 4.04 -6.23
N ASP A 200 -24.39 4.30 -5.25
CA ASP A 200 -25.85 4.25 -5.39
C ASP A 200 -26.47 5.64 -5.57
#